data_AF-A0A329YD64-F1
#
_entry.id   AF-A0A329YD64-F1
#
_cell.length_a   1.000
_cell.length_b   1.000
_cell.length_c   1.000
_cell.angle_alpha   90.00
_cell.angle_beta   90.00
_cell.angle_gamma   90.00
#
_symmetry.space_group_name_H-M   'P 1'
#
loop_
_entity.id
_entity.type
_entity.pdbx_description
1 polymer ?
#
loop_
_entity_poly.entity_id
_entity_poly.type
_entity_poly.pdbx_seq_one_letter_code
_entity_poly.pdbx_strand_id
1 'polypeptide(L)'
;MEQSHESVRENIVTNISRHRRLKAEIEELGPTFRSLAQALCKNPADAEDLVQELMAVTFANLDRFPDGMSLKSWMFENMYDSFRRKFDISK
;
A
#
# COMPACT_ATOMS: atom_id res chain seq x y z
N MET A 1 25.27 28.78 9.58
CA MET A 1 24.43 28.60 8.37
C MET A 1 24.62 27.22 7.72
N GLU A 2 25.77 26.55 7.91
CA GLU A 2 26.05 25.22 7.34
C GLU A 2 25.24 24.06 7.97
N GLN A 3 24.92 24.13 9.27
CA GLN A 3 24.15 23.08 9.96
C GLN A 3 22.72 22.87 9.42
N SER A 4 22.14 23.88 8.75
CA SER A 4 20.79 23.78 8.18
C SER A 4 20.73 22.99 6.86
N HIS A 5 21.83 22.90 6.11
CA HIS A 5 21.87 22.19 4.82
C HIS A 5 22.17 20.70 5.00
N GLU A 6 22.95 20.33 6.02
CA GLU A 6 23.26 18.95 6.40
C GLU A 6 21.98 18.19 6.81
N SER A 7 21.20 18.78 7.74
CA SER A 7 19.96 18.17 8.26
C SER A 7 18.89 17.98 7.18
N VAL A 8 18.78 18.91 6.23
CA VAL A 8 17.85 18.77 5.09
C VAL A 8 18.27 17.62 4.18
N ARG A 9 19.57 17.47 3.90
CA ARG A 9 20.08 16.37 3.05
C ARG A 9 19.87 15.00 3.70
N GLU A 10 20.13 14.88 4.99
CA GLU A 10 19.94 13.63 5.73
C GLU A 10 18.46 13.19 5.76
N ASN A 11 17.55 14.14 5.97
CA ASN A 11 16.10 13.89 5.92
C ASN A 11 15.64 13.44 4.52
N ILE A 12 16.17 14.04 3.45
CA ILE A 12 15.83 13.65 2.06
C ILE A 12 16.29 12.21 1.76
N VAL A 13 17.54 11.88 2.08
CA VAL A 13 18.11 10.54 1.83
C VAL A 13 17.35 9.48 2.63
N THR A 14 16.99 9.79 3.87
CA THR A 14 16.23 8.89 4.74
C THR A 14 14.83 8.62 4.18
N ASN A 15 14.13 9.66 3.69
CA ASN A 15 12.78 9.50 3.10
C ASN A 15 12.80 8.69 1.79
N ILE A 16 13.79 8.92 0.92
CA ILE A 16 13.97 8.15 -0.31
C ILE A 16 14.21 6.67 0.02
N SER A 17 15.04 6.41 1.04
CA SER A 17 15.36 5.05 1.47
C SER A 17 14.15 4.34 2.09
N ARG A 18 13.36 5.05 2.91
CA ARG A 18 12.08 4.54 3.45
C ARG A 18 11.12 4.17 2.33
N HIS A 19 10.91 5.08 1.38
CA HIS A 19 10.03 4.84 0.23
C HIS A 19 10.44 3.61 -0.58
N ARG A 20 11.73 3.46 -0.88
CA ARG A 20 12.22 2.30 -1.64
C ARG A 20 11.96 0.99 -0.91
N ARG A 21 12.21 0.93 0.40
CA ARG A 21 11.95 -0.27 1.21
C ARG A 21 10.46 -0.63 1.22
N LEU A 22 9.59 0.36 1.44
CA LEU A 22 8.15 0.13 1.45
C LEU A 22 7.63 -0.34 0.08
N LYS A 23 8.15 0.22 -1.02
CA LYS A 23 7.78 -0.25 -2.37
C LYS A 23 8.17 -1.71 -2.62
N ALA A 24 9.39 -2.10 -2.23
CA ALA A 24 9.84 -3.47 -2.35
C ALA A 24 8.96 -4.43 -1.52
N GLU A 25 8.61 -4.05 -0.28
CA GLU A 25 7.74 -4.85 0.58
C GLU A 25 6.32 -4.98 0.02
N ILE A 26 5.77 -3.94 -0.63
CA ILE A 26 4.48 -4.02 -1.35
C ILE A 26 4.52 -5.06 -2.47
N GLU A 27 5.60 -5.06 -3.27
CA GLU A 27 5.79 -6.02 -4.35
C GLU A 27 5.88 -7.46 -3.82
N GLU A 28 6.61 -7.67 -2.72
CA GLU A 28 6.73 -8.97 -2.04
C GLU A 28 5.39 -9.46 -1.46
N LEU A 29 4.55 -8.54 -0.96
CA LEU A 29 3.22 -8.85 -0.45
C LEU A 29 2.19 -9.11 -1.55
N GLY A 30 2.47 -8.74 -2.80
CA GLY A 30 1.57 -8.87 -3.94
C GLY A 30 0.92 -10.25 -4.09
N PRO A 31 1.67 -11.37 -4.11
CA PRO A 31 1.10 -12.71 -4.18
C PRO A 31 0.16 -13.03 -3.02
N THR A 32 0.47 -12.57 -1.81
CA THR A 32 -0.39 -12.77 -0.62
C THR A 32 -1.74 -12.10 -0.81
N PHE A 33 -1.75 -10.85 -1.27
CA PHE A 33 -2.99 -10.10 -1.51
C PHE A 33 -3.76 -10.61 -2.73
N ARG A 34 -3.08 -11.14 -3.74
CA ARG A 34 -3.75 -11.82 -4.87
C ARG A 34 -4.51 -13.06 -4.40
N SER A 35 -3.90 -13.91 -3.58
CA SER A 35 -4.60 -15.07 -3.01
C SER A 35 -5.76 -14.65 -2.11
N LEU A 36 -5.62 -13.57 -1.33
CA LEU A 36 -6.71 -13.01 -0.53
C LEU A 36 -7.86 -12.50 -1.41
N ALA A 37 -7.56 -11.79 -2.51
CA ALA A 37 -8.57 -11.28 -3.42
C ALA A 37 -9.38 -12.40 -4.08
N GLN A 38 -8.70 -13.48 -4.46
CA GLN A 38 -9.35 -14.69 -5.00
C GLN A 38 -10.29 -15.35 -3.99
N ALA A 39 -10.01 -15.24 -2.68
CA ALA A 39 -10.89 -15.75 -1.64
C ALA A 39 -12.11 -14.83 -1.37
N LEU A 40 -11.98 -13.53 -1.62
CA LEU A 40 -13.03 -12.53 -1.41
C LEU A 40 -13.99 -12.41 -2.60
N CYS A 41 -13.47 -12.48 -3.82
CA CYS A 41 -14.23 -12.25 -5.05
C CYS A 41 -14.78 -13.54 -5.64
N LYS A 42 -15.97 -13.47 -6.26
CA LYS A 42 -16.63 -14.65 -6.87
C LYS A 42 -16.03 -15.06 -8.22
N ASN A 43 -15.43 -14.12 -8.94
CA ASN A 43 -14.82 -14.38 -10.24
C ASN A 43 -13.37 -13.85 -10.30
N PRO A 44 -12.54 -14.40 -11.20
CA PRO A 44 -11.14 -14.02 -11.29
C PRO A 44 -10.88 -12.58 -11.76
N ALA A 45 -11.77 -12.00 -12.57
CA ALA A 45 -11.61 -10.63 -13.07
C ALA A 45 -11.76 -9.62 -11.93
N ASP A 46 -12.81 -9.77 -11.13
CA ASP A 46 -13.05 -8.98 -9.92
C ASP A 46 -11.89 -9.08 -8.91
N ALA A 47 -11.30 -10.27 -8.79
CA ALA A 47 -10.15 -10.49 -7.92
C ALA A 47 -8.92 -9.69 -8.41
N GLU A 48 -8.60 -9.76 -9.70
CA GLU A 48 -7.46 -9.02 -10.26
C GLU A 48 -7.70 -7.51 -10.21
N ASP A 49 -8.92 -7.05 -10.49
CA ASP A 49 -9.31 -5.65 -10.39
C ASP A 49 -9.20 -5.12 -8.96
N LEU A 50 -9.52 -5.95 -7.95
CA LEU A 50 -9.35 -5.59 -6.54
C LEU A 50 -7.87 -5.45 -6.17
N VAL A 51 -7.01 -6.36 -6.65
CA VAL A 51 -5.56 -6.29 -6.42
C VAL A 51 -4.97 -5.04 -7.06
N GLN A 52 -5.36 -4.73 -8.31
CA GLN A 52 -4.88 -3.54 -9.00
C GLN A 52 -5.27 -2.25 -8.26
N GLU A 53 -6.52 -2.15 -7.80
CA GLU A 53 -7.00 -1.01 -6.99
C GLU A 53 -6.20 -0.88 -5.69
N LEU A 54 -5.99 -1.99 -4.98
CA LEU A 54 -5.19 -2.01 -3.75
C LEU A 54 -3.78 -1.47 -4.01
N MET A 55 -3.10 -1.95 -5.05
CA MET A 55 -1.75 -1.49 -5.39
C MET A 55 -1.75 0.00 -5.68
N ALA A 56 -2.69 0.48 -6.50
CA ALA A 56 -2.81 1.89 -6.86
C ALA A 56 -3.01 2.79 -5.62
N VAL A 57 -3.95 2.44 -4.73
CA VAL A 57 -4.23 3.20 -3.52
C VAL A 57 -3.05 3.16 -2.54
N THR A 58 -2.42 1.99 -2.38
CA THR A 58 -1.28 1.81 -1.47
C THR A 58 -0.08 2.65 -1.93
N PHE A 59 0.27 2.60 -3.22
CA PHE A 59 1.36 3.41 -3.76
C PHE A 59 1.06 4.90 -3.71
N ALA A 60 -0.18 5.32 -3.97
CA ALA A 60 -0.58 6.72 -3.93
C ALA A 60 -0.54 7.32 -2.50
N ASN A 61 -0.73 6.49 -1.48
CA ASN A 61 -0.76 6.92 -0.08
C ASN A 61 0.49 6.52 0.71
N LEU A 62 1.57 6.11 0.05
CA LEU A 62 2.76 5.59 0.72
C LEU A 62 3.41 6.59 1.67
N ASP A 63 3.37 7.88 1.33
CA ASP A 63 3.81 8.99 2.19
C ASP A 63 3.04 9.06 3.52
N ARG A 64 1.80 8.56 3.54
CA ARG A 64 0.89 8.56 4.71
C ARG A 64 0.97 7.26 5.51
N PHE A 65 1.87 6.35 5.15
CA PHE A 65 2.04 5.10 5.88
C PHE A 65 2.40 5.39 7.36
N PRO A 66 1.60 4.91 8.33
CA PRO A 66 1.82 5.20 9.75
C PRO A 66 3.10 4.56 10.28
N ASP A 67 3.87 5.30 11.08
CA ASP A 67 5.01 4.73 11.79
C ASP A 67 4.56 3.76 12.89
N GLY A 68 5.28 2.64 13.03
CA GLY A 68 4.97 1.60 14.02
C GLY A 68 3.86 0.62 13.63
N MET A 69 3.26 0.77 12.45
CA MET A 69 2.32 -0.20 11.87
C MET A 69 3.05 -1.15 10.91
N SER A 70 2.55 -2.38 10.73
CA SER A 70 3.05 -3.27 9.68
C SER A 70 2.42 -2.91 8.33
N LEU A 71 3.21 -2.97 7.25
CA LEU A 71 2.71 -2.66 5.90
C LEU A 71 1.60 -3.62 5.48
N LYS A 72 1.71 -4.90 5.86
CA LYS A 72 0.68 -5.91 5.65
C LYS A 72 -0.66 -5.54 6.30
N SER A 73 -0.66 -5.08 7.56
CA SER A 73 -1.89 -4.65 8.24
C SER A 73 -2.52 -3.44 7.55
N TRP A 74 -1.70 -2.47 7.17
CA TRP A 74 -2.17 -1.27 6.47
C TRP A 74 -2.76 -1.58 5.08
N MET A 75 -2.10 -2.46 4.32
CA MET A 75 -2.61 -2.92 3.03
C MET A 75 -3.91 -3.73 3.19
N PHE A 76 -4.06 -4.49 4.27
CA PHE A 76 -5.31 -5.20 4.56
C PHE A 76 -6.49 -4.24 4.78
N GLU A 77 -6.28 -3.15 5.52
CA GLU A 77 -7.29 -2.10 5.70
C GLU A 77 -7.67 -1.45 4.36
N ASN A 78 -6.67 -1.04 3.57
CA ASN A 78 -6.91 -0.45 2.24
C ASN A 78 -7.62 -1.42 1.28
N MET A 79 -7.31 -2.72 1.35
CA MET A 79 -7.95 -3.73 0.53
C MET A 79 -9.41 -3.91 0.93
N TYR A 80 -9.70 -3.98 2.23
CA TYR A 80 -11.06 -4.13 2.73
C TYR A 80 -11.91 -2.92 2.35
N ASP A 81 -11.38 -1.70 2.45
CA ASP A 81 -12.05 -0.50 1.98
C ASP A 81 -12.29 -0.53 0.47
N SER A 82 -11.30 -0.96 -0.32
CA SER A 82 -11.44 -1.11 -1.77
C SER A 82 -12.52 -2.15 -2.14
N PHE A 83 -12.55 -3.28 -1.43
CA PHE A 83 -13.55 -4.33 -1.60
C PHE A 83 -14.96 -3.78 -1.28
N ARG A 84 -15.13 -3.10 -0.14
CA ARG A 84 -16.42 -2.49 0.20
C ARG A 84 -16.87 -1.48 -0.83
N ARG A 85 -16.01 -0.56 -1.28
CA ARG A 85 -16.38 0.41 -2.31
C ARG A 85 -16.82 -0.25 -3.62
N LYS A 86 -16.18 -1.36 -4.02
CA LYS A 86 -16.49 -2.05 -5.28
C LYS A 86 -17.73 -2.96 -5.19
N PHE A 87 -17.98 -3.60 -4.05
CA PHE A 87 -18.98 -4.66 -3.93
C PHE A 87 -20.09 -4.39 -2.89
N ASP A 88 -19.94 -3.39 -2.02
CA ASP A 88 -20.92 -2.97 -1.01
C ASP A 88 -21.90 -1.90 -1.55
N ILE A 89 -21.96 -1.68 -2.89
CA ILE A 89 -23.02 -0.89 -3.54
C ILE A 89 -24.29 -1.74 -3.69
N SER A 90 -24.62 -2.51 -2.64
CA SER A 90 -25.91 -3.14 -2.47
C SER A 90 -26.74 -2.26 -1.54
N LYS A 91 -27.26 -1.15 -2.08
CA LYS A 91 -28.41 -0.44 -1.52
C LYS A 91 -29.29 0.11 -2.62
#